data_AF-A0A4U0V4N6-F1
#
_entry.id   AF-A0A4U0V4N6-F1
#
_cell.length_a   1.000
_cell.length_b   1.000
_cell.length_c   1.000
_cell.angle_alpha   90.00
_cell.angle_beta   90.00
_cell.angle_gamma   90.00
#
_symmetry.space_group_name_H-M   'P 1'
#
loop_
_entity.id
_entity.type
_entity.pdbx_description
1 polymer ?
#
loop_
_entity_poly.entity_id
_entity_poly.type
_entity_poly.pdbx_seq_one_letter_code
_entity_poly.pdbx_strand_id
1 'polypeptide(L)'
;MNLVASFVTYRLMRQQGRKRSNSNNPDGGLIPDLSGSSRSTSVQLHAALGLGGATKKNDEDAAQGIEYGNDWQLRAGAKVMALLFAANNSYYARKIDFVNTVSSEGGLPSSGLAARERARSHGQLLPTSTFYNALLDYYDLIADFKIWESRRAKFSFCQYPFFLSMGAKIKIMEYDARRQMEIKARETFFNNVNTHRAVDQYLVLRVRRECMVEDSLRQISEVVGAGQEDIKKGLRVHFQGEEGVDAGGLRKEWFLLLVRDIFDPNHGMFVYDEDSHFCYFNPISFETSDQYYLVGALLGLAIYNSTILDVALPPFAFRKLLASAPTSSTPSTLTRAPMSYTLSDLAEFRPALAAGLRQLLDFDGDVESTFCRDFVAEIERYGSVTTVPLCPNGENKAVTNENRHEFVELY
;
A
#
# COMPACT_ATOMS: atom_id res chain seq x y z
N MET A 1 1.45 18.55 -19.29
CA MET A 1 2.16 17.83 -18.22
C MET A 1 3.59 18.33 -18.04
N ASN A 2 4.49 18.13 -19.01
CA ASN A 2 5.90 18.53 -18.87
C ASN A 2 6.10 19.98 -18.43
N LEU A 3 5.35 20.95 -18.97
CA LEU A 3 5.51 22.36 -18.59
C LEU A 3 5.25 22.60 -17.08
N VAL A 4 4.20 22.00 -16.52
CA VAL A 4 3.81 22.22 -15.11
C VAL A 4 4.71 21.43 -14.16
N ALA A 5 5.05 20.18 -14.52
CA ALA A 5 6.00 19.37 -13.77
C ALA A 5 7.41 20.01 -13.75
N SER A 6 7.88 20.49 -14.90
CA SER A 6 9.14 21.24 -15.02
C SER A 6 9.07 22.57 -14.29
N PHE A 7 7.92 23.25 -14.26
CA PHE A 7 7.75 24.48 -13.49
C PHE A 7 7.87 24.24 -11.98
N VAL A 8 7.19 23.24 -11.44
CA VAL A 8 7.27 22.88 -10.01
C VAL A 8 8.71 22.49 -9.65
N THR A 9 9.34 21.65 -10.48
CA THR A 9 10.74 21.23 -10.32
C THR A 9 11.70 22.41 -10.35
N TYR A 10 11.58 23.29 -11.36
CA TYR A 10 12.39 24.50 -11.48
C TYR A 10 12.25 25.43 -10.26
N ARG A 11 11.04 25.60 -9.75
CA ARG A 11 10.78 26.42 -8.56
C ARG A 11 11.44 25.85 -7.31
N LEU A 12 11.35 24.53 -7.11
CA LEU A 12 12.04 23.83 -6.01
C LEU A 12 13.57 24.04 -6.12
N MET A 13 14.15 23.87 -7.31
CA MET A 13 15.59 24.09 -7.54
C MET A 13 16.01 25.53 -7.28
N ARG A 14 15.20 26.53 -7.66
CA ARG A 14 15.51 27.94 -7.40
C ARG A 14 15.54 28.29 -5.91
N GLN A 15 14.71 27.62 -5.11
CA GLN A 15 14.78 27.76 -3.65
C GLN A 15 16.06 27.13 -3.08
N GLN A 16 16.53 25.99 -3.61
CA GLN A 16 17.85 25.44 -3.25
C GLN A 16 19.00 26.39 -3.62
N GLY A 17 18.93 27.04 -4.79
CA GLY A 17 19.94 28.00 -5.24
C GLY A 17 20.09 29.22 -4.33
N ARG A 18 19.03 29.63 -3.61
CA ARG A 18 19.09 30.72 -2.62
C ARG A 18 19.88 30.35 -1.36
N LYS A 19 19.95 29.06 -0.99
CA LYS A 19 20.77 28.61 0.15
C LYS A 19 22.28 28.73 -0.09
N ARG A 20 22.73 28.82 -1.36
CA ARG A 20 24.17 28.91 -1.68
C ARG A 20 24.75 30.33 -1.60
N SER A 21 23.94 31.38 -1.43
CA SER A 21 24.43 32.77 -1.36
C SER A 21 24.39 33.42 0.02
N ASN A 22 23.97 32.69 1.07
CA ASN A 22 23.85 33.23 2.43
C ASN A 22 24.84 32.58 3.41
N SER A 23 26.08 32.37 2.97
CA SER A 23 27.23 32.21 3.89
C SER A 23 28.06 33.50 3.89
N ASN A 24 27.53 34.56 4.50
CA ASN A 24 28.38 35.66 4.97
C ASN A 24 29.05 35.19 6.27
N ASN A 25 30.12 34.39 6.13
CA ASN A 25 31.17 34.33 7.15
C ASN A 25 32.19 35.41 6.78
N PRO A 26 32.45 36.43 7.63
CA PRO A 26 33.47 37.44 7.34
C PRO A 26 34.90 36.91 7.45
N ASP A 27 35.11 35.73 8.06
CA ASP A 27 36.46 35.22 8.30
C ASP A 27 36.76 34.05 7.36
N GLY A 28 37.46 34.39 6.26
CA GLY A 28 37.91 33.45 5.26
C GLY A 28 38.89 32.43 5.84
N GLY A 29 38.37 31.27 6.24
CA GLY A 29 39.04 29.95 6.17
C GLY A 29 40.51 29.88 6.55
N LEU A 30 40.95 30.56 7.61
CA LEU A 30 42.37 30.60 8.03
C LEU A 30 42.60 30.27 9.52
N ILE A 31 41.74 29.45 10.14
CA ILE A 31 42.06 28.84 11.44
C ILE A 31 41.74 27.34 11.38
N PRO A 32 42.75 26.45 11.43
CA PRO A 32 42.54 25.03 11.64
C PRO A 32 42.21 24.78 13.12
N ASP A 33 41.03 24.25 13.42
CA ASP A 33 40.71 23.82 14.79
C ASP A 33 41.21 22.38 15.00
N LEU A 34 42.32 22.27 15.73
CA LEU A 34 42.94 21.03 16.18
C LEU A 34 42.30 20.58 17.49
N SER A 35 41.20 19.83 17.40
CA SER A 35 40.72 19.00 18.52
C SER A 35 40.39 17.58 18.04
N GLY A 36 41.42 16.92 17.52
CA GLY A 36 41.40 15.49 17.28
C GLY A 36 41.65 14.69 18.56
N SER A 37 40.76 13.72 18.80
CA SER A 37 41.05 12.39 19.34
C SER A 37 41.50 12.27 20.81
N SER A 38 40.55 11.95 21.69
CA SER A 38 40.65 10.85 22.68
C SER A 38 39.42 10.83 23.59
N ARG A 39 38.85 9.63 23.81
CA ARG A 39 37.84 9.23 24.82
C ARG A 39 36.38 9.60 24.60
N SER A 40 35.55 8.57 24.38
CA SER A 40 34.24 8.46 25.02
C SER A 40 33.76 7.01 25.07
N THR A 41 34.19 6.29 26.11
CA THR A 41 33.64 4.99 26.55
C THR A 41 32.43 5.15 27.47
N SER A 42 31.89 6.36 27.65
CA SER A 42 30.76 6.63 28.55
C SER A 42 29.40 6.57 27.88
N VAL A 43 29.31 6.73 26.55
CA VAL A 43 28.04 6.77 25.81
C VAL A 43 27.42 5.38 25.64
N GLN A 44 28.24 4.33 25.49
CA GLN A 44 27.75 2.94 25.40
C GLN A 44 27.31 2.38 26.76
N LEU A 45 27.89 2.87 27.86
CA LEU A 45 27.55 2.42 29.22
C LEU A 45 26.28 3.11 29.76
N HIS A 46 25.99 4.32 29.30
CA HIS A 46 24.77 5.06 29.67
C HIS A 46 23.50 4.53 29.00
N ALA A 47 23.62 3.90 27.82
CA ALA A 47 22.48 3.31 27.10
C ALA A 47 21.94 2.02 27.78
N ALA A 48 22.76 1.34 28.59
CA ALA A 48 22.41 0.07 29.24
C ALA A 48 21.66 0.24 30.59
N LEU A 49 21.65 1.44 31.19
CA LEU A 49 21.15 1.63 32.57
C LEU A 49 19.83 2.40 32.69
N GLY A 50 19.14 2.74 31.59
CA GLY A 50 17.74 3.19 31.62
C GLY A 50 17.44 4.45 32.46
N LEU A 51 18.46 5.18 32.91
CA LEU A 51 18.34 6.34 33.79
C LEU A 51 19.02 7.53 33.09
N GLY A 52 18.21 8.34 32.41
CA GLY A 52 18.65 9.57 31.76
C GLY A 52 17.52 10.59 31.69
N GLY A 53 17.50 11.51 32.65
CA GLY A 53 16.62 12.67 32.65
C GLY A 53 16.81 13.52 31.40
N ALA A 54 15.72 14.08 30.92
CA ALA A 54 15.64 14.87 29.70
C ALA A 54 16.61 16.07 29.71
N THR A 55 17.75 15.92 29.04
CA THR A 55 18.49 17.08 28.52
C THR A 55 17.69 17.65 27.37
N LYS A 56 17.07 18.81 27.63
CA LYS A 56 16.38 19.67 26.67
C LYS A 56 17.38 20.02 25.55
N LYS A 57 17.41 19.20 24.50
CA LYS A 57 18.08 19.54 23.25
C LYS A 57 17.22 20.62 22.62
N ASN A 58 17.79 21.81 22.43
CA ASN A 58 17.09 23.00 21.95
C ASN A 58 16.12 22.66 20.80
N ASP A 59 14.86 23.02 20.97
CA ASP A 59 13.78 22.97 19.97
C ASP A 59 14.05 23.89 18.75
N GLU A 60 15.21 24.53 18.67
CA GLU A 60 15.57 25.48 17.61
C GLU A 60 16.09 24.80 16.33
N ASP A 61 16.61 23.56 16.41
CA ASP A 61 17.06 22.83 15.21
C ASP A 61 15.92 22.17 14.42
N ALA A 62 14.70 22.11 15.00
CA ALA A 62 13.51 21.57 14.35
C ALA A 62 12.77 22.61 13.47
N ALA A 63 13.27 23.84 13.41
CA ALA A 63 12.60 24.98 12.79
C ALA A 63 13.32 25.55 11.56
N GLN A 64 14.05 24.73 10.79
CA GLN A 64 14.20 25.04 9.37
C GLN A 64 12.85 24.82 8.69
N GLY A 65 11.97 25.80 8.85
CA GLY A 65 10.64 25.82 8.26
C GLY A 65 10.74 25.51 6.78
N ILE A 66 9.86 24.63 6.32
CA ILE A 66 9.76 24.26 4.92
C ILE A 66 9.52 25.52 4.08
N GLU A 67 10.55 25.93 3.36
CA GLU A 67 10.63 27.23 2.69
C GLU A 67 9.52 27.40 1.64
N TYR A 68 9.08 26.29 1.02
CA TYR A 68 8.00 26.29 0.04
C TYR A 68 6.58 26.39 0.64
N GLY A 69 6.40 26.27 1.96
CA GLY A 69 5.07 26.25 2.58
C GLY A 69 4.25 27.55 2.37
N ASN A 70 4.93 28.66 2.07
CA ASN A 70 4.34 29.97 1.78
C ASN A 70 4.37 30.34 0.27
N ASP A 71 4.93 29.48 -0.58
CA ASP A 71 5.07 29.77 -2.02
C ASP A 71 3.73 29.50 -2.74
N TRP A 72 3.00 30.58 -3.03
CA TRP A 72 1.72 30.50 -3.72
C TRP A 72 1.84 29.92 -5.14
N GLN A 73 3.01 30.03 -5.79
CA GLN A 73 3.23 29.52 -7.14
C GLN A 73 3.39 28.01 -7.14
N LEU A 74 4.09 27.46 -6.14
CA LEU A 74 4.15 26.02 -5.92
C LEU A 74 2.76 25.45 -5.57
N ARG A 75 2.00 26.14 -4.72
CA ARG A 75 0.61 25.78 -4.42
C ARG A 75 -0.27 25.77 -5.67
N ALA A 76 -0.17 26.79 -6.53
CA ALA A 76 -0.93 26.87 -7.77
C ALA A 76 -0.52 25.74 -8.74
N GLY A 77 0.79 25.52 -8.94
CA GLY A 77 1.31 24.43 -9.77
C GLY A 77 0.86 23.06 -9.30
N ALA A 78 0.86 22.81 -7.98
CA ALA A 78 0.39 21.57 -7.39
C ALA A 78 -1.10 21.32 -7.65
N LYS A 79 -1.94 22.36 -7.53
CA LYS A 79 -3.38 22.26 -7.86
C LYS A 79 -3.61 21.93 -9.34
N VAL A 80 -2.87 22.57 -10.25
CA VAL A 80 -2.98 22.26 -11.69
C VAL A 80 -2.56 20.82 -11.98
N MET A 81 -1.48 20.34 -11.36
CA MET A 81 -1.06 18.94 -11.48
C MET A 81 -2.10 17.98 -10.89
N ALA A 82 -2.79 18.35 -9.81
CA ALA A 82 -3.86 17.55 -9.24
C ALA A 82 -5.04 17.39 -10.22
N LEU A 83 -5.40 18.45 -10.94
CA LEU A 83 -6.43 18.37 -12.00
C LEU A 83 -5.99 17.46 -13.15
N LEU A 84 -4.72 17.55 -13.56
CA LEU A 84 -4.16 16.67 -14.59
C LEU A 84 -4.11 15.20 -14.13
N PHE A 85 -3.76 14.96 -12.87
CA PHE A 85 -3.75 13.63 -12.28
C PHE A 85 -5.17 13.04 -12.18
N ALA A 86 -6.14 13.85 -11.76
CA ALA A 86 -7.55 13.45 -11.76
C ALA A 86 -8.03 13.09 -13.18
N ALA A 87 -7.76 13.96 -14.16
CA ALA A 87 -8.10 13.71 -15.56
C ALA A 87 -7.42 12.44 -16.13
N ASN A 88 -6.18 12.15 -15.71
CA ASN A 88 -5.45 10.94 -16.10
C ASN A 88 -6.16 9.66 -15.65
N ASN A 89 -6.77 9.68 -14.46
CA ASN A 89 -7.46 8.53 -13.88
C ASN A 89 -8.94 8.43 -14.28
N SER A 90 -9.58 9.53 -14.70
CA SER A 90 -10.96 9.55 -15.17
C SER A 90 -11.10 9.45 -16.70
N TYR A 91 -10.03 9.10 -17.42
CA TYR A 91 -10.03 9.10 -18.88
C TYR A 91 -10.87 7.96 -19.45
N TYR A 92 -10.64 6.72 -19.00
CA TYR A 92 -11.32 5.55 -19.56
C TYR A 92 -12.74 5.30 -19.03
N ALA A 93 -13.09 5.81 -17.84
CA ALA A 93 -14.46 5.74 -17.34
C ALA A 93 -15.50 6.42 -18.27
N ARG A 94 -15.05 7.24 -19.23
CA ARG A 94 -15.91 7.93 -20.22
C ARG A 94 -15.96 7.27 -21.60
N LYS A 95 -15.13 6.26 -21.87
CA LYS A 95 -15.10 5.58 -23.16
C LYS A 95 -15.44 4.11 -22.93
N ILE A 96 -16.73 3.85 -22.75
CA ILE A 96 -17.30 2.49 -22.64
C ILE A 96 -17.16 1.72 -23.97
N ASP A 97 -16.81 2.40 -25.06
CA ASP A 97 -16.49 1.76 -26.33
C ASP A 97 -15.00 1.97 -26.65
N PHE A 98 -14.22 0.89 -26.72
CA PHE A 98 -13.50 0.48 -27.94
C PHE A 98 -12.50 -0.66 -27.70
N VAL A 99 -12.69 -1.73 -28.48
CA VAL A 99 -11.76 -2.28 -29.49
C VAL A 99 -10.27 -2.32 -29.12
N ASN A 100 -9.79 -3.57 -29.04
CA ASN A 100 -8.49 -4.06 -29.52
C ASN A 100 -7.39 -3.01 -29.70
N THR A 101 -6.45 -3.00 -28.75
CA THR A 101 -5.06 -2.70 -29.11
C THR A 101 -4.30 -4.01 -29.12
N VAL A 102 -3.96 -4.43 -30.33
CA VAL A 102 -3.13 -5.61 -30.62
C VAL A 102 -1.81 -5.48 -29.87
N SER A 103 -1.51 -6.48 -29.04
CA SER A 103 -0.15 -6.69 -28.51
C SER A 103 0.78 -6.95 -29.69
N SER A 104 1.62 -5.99 -30.04
CA SER A 104 2.67 -6.22 -31.03
C SER A 104 3.71 -7.14 -30.40
N GLU A 105 3.86 -8.33 -30.98
CA GLU A 105 4.96 -9.25 -30.70
C GLU A 105 6.33 -8.60 -30.95
N GLY A 106 7.34 -9.07 -30.21
CA GLY A 106 8.73 -9.07 -30.69
C GLY A 106 9.69 -8.05 -30.09
N GLY A 107 9.88 -8.05 -28.77
CA GLY A 107 11.05 -7.42 -28.13
C GLY A 107 10.85 -7.15 -26.64
N LEU A 108 11.92 -7.28 -25.85
CA LEU A 108 11.92 -6.84 -24.44
C LEU A 108 11.49 -5.36 -24.38
N PRO A 109 10.31 -5.03 -23.83
CA PRO A 109 9.87 -3.65 -23.80
C PRO A 109 10.81 -2.86 -22.88
N SER A 110 11.29 -1.70 -23.37
CA SER A 110 11.92 -0.71 -22.49
C SER A 110 11.00 -0.45 -21.29
N SER A 111 11.57 -0.25 -20.11
CA SER A 111 10.82 -0.04 -18.86
C SER A 111 9.74 1.04 -18.98
N GLY A 112 9.99 2.07 -19.80
CA GLY A 112 9.03 3.13 -20.10
C GLY A 112 7.84 2.72 -20.99
N LEU A 113 8.03 1.77 -21.91
CA LEU A 113 6.96 1.23 -22.75
C LEU A 113 6.06 0.31 -21.94
N ALA A 114 6.64 -0.62 -21.16
CA ALA A 114 5.90 -1.51 -20.28
C ALA A 114 5.06 -0.73 -19.25
N ALA A 115 5.61 0.35 -18.67
CA ALA A 115 4.88 1.21 -17.74
C ALA A 115 3.69 1.92 -18.41
N ARG A 116 3.81 2.32 -19.68
CA ARG A 116 2.74 2.96 -20.45
C ARG A 116 1.64 1.98 -20.81
N GLU A 117 2.00 0.76 -21.20
CA GLU A 117 1.04 -0.28 -21.53
C GLU A 117 0.23 -0.70 -20.29
N ARG A 118 0.89 -0.90 -19.15
CA ARG A 118 0.22 -1.15 -17.86
C ARG A 118 -0.64 0.03 -17.40
N ALA A 119 -0.21 1.27 -17.64
CA ALA A 119 -1.04 2.43 -17.33
C ALA A 119 -2.34 2.41 -18.15
N ARG A 120 -2.24 2.09 -19.45
CA ARG A 120 -3.39 2.02 -20.35
C ARG A 120 -4.35 0.89 -20.00
N SER A 121 -3.85 -0.29 -19.62
CA SER A 121 -4.71 -1.40 -19.18
C SER A 121 -5.52 -1.02 -17.93
N HIS A 122 -4.97 -0.19 -17.04
CA HIS A 122 -5.66 0.36 -15.88
C HIS A 122 -6.47 1.64 -16.16
N GLY A 123 -6.69 1.99 -17.43
CA GLY A 123 -7.50 3.15 -17.79
C GLY A 123 -6.82 4.50 -17.58
N GLN A 124 -5.48 4.54 -17.51
CA GLN A 124 -4.67 5.75 -17.37
C GLN A 124 -4.02 6.16 -18.70
N LEU A 125 -3.97 7.47 -18.99
CA LEU A 125 -3.25 7.99 -20.16
C LEU A 125 -1.73 7.94 -20.00
N LEU A 126 -1.27 8.22 -18.78
CA LEU A 126 0.13 8.31 -18.40
C LEU A 126 0.37 7.45 -17.16
N PRO A 127 1.55 6.81 -17.05
CA PRO A 127 1.97 6.13 -15.84
C PRO A 127 1.96 7.09 -14.65
N THR A 128 1.49 6.62 -13.51
CA THR A 128 1.48 7.39 -12.24
C THR A 128 2.86 7.93 -11.88
N SER A 129 3.93 7.20 -12.18
CA SER A 129 5.32 7.62 -11.96
C SER A 129 5.71 8.91 -12.68
N THR A 130 5.00 9.28 -13.76
CA THR A 130 5.21 10.55 -14.49
C THR A 130 4.88 11.78 -13.63
N PHE A 131 4.09 11.61 -12.57
CA PHE A 131 3.68 12.68 -11.67
C PHE A 131 4.62 12.85 -10.47
N TYR A 132 5.53 11.89 -10.23
CA TYR A 132 6.50 11.98 -9.13
C TYR A 132 7.48 13.13 -9.36
N ASN A 133 7.86 13.78 -8.26
CA ASN A 133 8.94 14.76 -8.25
C ASN A 133 10.05 14.27 -7.32
N ALA A 134 11.07 13.63 -7.92
CA ALA A 134 12.19 13.07 -7.17
C ALA A 134 13.00 14.11 -6.38
N LEU A 135 12.89 15.42 -6.69
CA LEU A 135 13.53 16.44 -5.87
C LEU A 135 12.97 16.47 -4.45
N LEU A 136 11.71 16.09 -4.25
CA LEU A 136 11.06 16.06 -2.94
C LEU A 136 11.71 15.04 -1.99
N ASP A 137 12.37 14.01 -2.51
CA ASP A 137 13.07 13.01 -1.70
C ASP A 137 14.24 13.62 -0.91
N TYR A 138 14.76 14.77 -1.36
CA TYR A 138 15.83 15.52 -0.70
C TYR A 138 15.33 16.56 0.31
N TYR A 139 14.01 16.75 0.43
CA TYR A 139 13.42 17.68 1.41
C TYR A 139 13.03 16.95 2.71
N ASP A 140 12.83 17.71 3.78
CA ASP A 140 12.30 17.18 5.03
C ASP A 140 10.79 16.91 4.92
N LEU A 141 10.48 15.75 4.35
CA LEU A 141 9.11 15.25 4.21
C LEU A 141 8.45 14.90 5.54
N ILE A 142 9.22 14.71 6.62
CA ILE A 142 8.65 14.46 7.96
C ILE A 142 8.13 15.78 8.53
N ALA A 143 8.87 16.87 8.37
CA ALA A 143 8.33 18.20 8.66
C ALA A 143 7.09 18.50 7.80
N ASP A 144 7.10 18.13 6.51
CA ASP A 144 5.98 18.38 5.59
C ASP A 144 4.73 17.61 6.03
N PHE A 145 4.91 16.35 6.41
CA PHE A 145 3.87 15.49 6.98
C PHE A 145 3.28 16.08 8.27
N LYS A 146 4.11 16.59 9.20
CA LYS A 146 3.63 17.26 10.42
C LYS A 146 2.80 18.50 10.11
N ILE A 147 3.19 19.28 9.09
CA ILE A 147 2.40 20.45 8.64
C ILE A 147 1.05 19.99 8.10
N TRP A 148 1.02 18.97 7.24
CA TRP A 148 -0.21 18.39 6.71
C TRP A 148 -1.13 17.85 7.81
N GLU A 149 -0.59 17.08 8.74
CA GLU A 149 -1.31 16.48 9.85
C GLU A 149 -1.92 17.56 10.78
N SER A 150 -1.22 18.68 10.98
CA SER A 150 -1.71 19.79 11.81
C SER A 150 -3.00 20.44 11.30
N ARG A 151 -3.44 20.12 10.06
CA ARG A 151 -4.60 20.70 9.36
C ARG A 151 -4.60 22.23 9.30
N ARG A 152 -3.44 22.86 9.51
CA ARG A 152 -3.26 24.30 9.31
C ARG A 152 -3.39 24.60 7.81
N ALA A 153 -3.93 25.76 7.44
CA ALA A 153 -4.14 26.18 6.05
C ALA A 153 -2.82 26.48 5.27
N LYS A 154 -1.71 25.85 5.65
CA LYS A 154 -0.41 25.94 4.99
C LYS A 154 -0.30 24.91 3.87
N PHE A 155 0.46 25.25 2.84
CA PHE A 155 0.73 24.33 1.74
C PHE A 155 1.73 23.25 2.19
N SER A 156 1.50 22.01 1.75
CA SER A 156 2.38 20.86 1.96
C SER A 156 2.23 19.90 0.79
N PHE A 157 3.32 19.23 0.38
CA PHE A 157 3.25 18.23 -0.69
C PHE A 157 2.56 16.93 -0.26
N CYS A 158 2.47 16.64 1.04
CA CYS A 158 1.65 15.54 1.57
C CYS A 158 0.14 15.71 1.28
N GLN A 159 -0.32 16.93 0.93
CA GLN A 159 -1.67 17.15 0.39
C GLN A 159 -1.85 16.56 -1.02
N TYR A 160 -0.75 16.28 -1.71
CA TYR A 160 -0.71 15.83 -3.10
C TYR A 160 0.18 14.58 -3.25
N PRO A 161 -0.25 13.40 -2.75
CA PRO A 161 0.58 12.19 -2.70
C PRO A 161 1.09 11.70 -4.05
N PHE A 162 0.49 12.12 -5.18
CA PHE A 162 0.96 11.79 -6.52
C PHE A 162 2.30 12.47 -6.87
N PHE A 163 2.75 13.49 -6.13
CA PHE A 163 4.10 14.06 -6.28
C PHE A 163 5.16 13.24 -5.55
N LEU A 164 4.77 12.52 -4.50
CA LEU A 164 5.71 11.80 -3.65
C LEU A 164 6.13 10.50 -4.34
N SER A 165 7.44 10.26 -4.37
CA SER A 165 7.99 8.98 -4.81
C SER A 165 7.51 7.84 -3.89
N MET A 166 7.74 6.60 -4.33
CA MET A 166 7.46 5.44 -3.46
C MET A 166 8.31 5.49 -2.18
N GLY A 167 9.61 5.80 -2.29
CA GLY A 167 10.50 5.90 -1.13
C GLY A 167 10.08 6.99 -0.14
N ALA A 168 9.64 8.14 -0.64
CA ALA A 168 9.06 9.21 0.19
C ALA A 168 7.84 8.74 0.99
N LYS A 169 6.91 8.02 0.35
CA LYS A 169 5.70 7.50 1.00
C LYS A 169 6.04 6.48 2.08
N ILE A 170 6.93 5.53 1.77
CA ILE A 170 7.42 4.52 2.72
C ILE A 170 8.01 5.23 3.95
N LYS A 171 8.93 6.18 3.75
CA LYS A 171 9.56 6.94 4.83
C LYS A 171 8.55 7.66 5.73
N ILE A 172 7.52 8.29 5.14
CA ILE A 172 6.46 8.97 5.89
C ILE A 172 5.64 7.95 6.72
N MET A 173 5.24 6.84 6.10
CA MET A 173 4.45 5.80 6.78
C MET A 173 5.23 5.14 7.93
N GLU A 174 6.52 4.82 7.72
CA GLU A 174 7.39 4.27 8.76
C GLU A 174 7.56 5.23 9.94
N TYR A 175 7.72 6.52 9.65
CA TYR A 175 7.80 7.55 10.69
C TYR A 175 6.50 7.62 11.50
N ASP A 176 5.35 7.65 10.84
CA ASP A 176 4.05 7.75 11.51
C ASP A 176 3.77 6.51 12.37
N ALA A 177 4.04 5.32 11.85
CA ALA A 177 3.89 4.07 12.60
C ALA A 177 4.79 4.05 13.85
N ARG A 178 6.08 4.39 13.71
CA ARG A 178 7.01 4.45 14.84
C ARG A 178 6.57 5.46 15.91
N ARG A 179 6.15 6.65 15.48
CA ARG A 179 5.64 7.69 16.38
C ARG A 179 4.41 7.21 17.14
N GLN A 180 3.47 6.53 16.49
CA GLN A 180 2.28 5.98 17.15
C GLN A 180 2.63 4.90 18.16
N MET A 181 3.57 3.99 17.84
CA MET A 181 4.07 2.98 18.78
C MET A 181 4.72 3.61 20.02
N GLU A 182 5.55 4.65 19.84
CA GLU A 182 6.20 5.37 20.94
C GLU A 182 5.17 6.08 21.84
N ILE A 183 4.13 6.69 21.24
CA ILE A 183 3.04 7.30 21.99
C ILE A 183 2.32 6.24 22.83
N LYS A 184 1.99 5.08 22.26
CA LYS A 184 1.30 3.99 22.97
C LYS A 184 2.14 3.38 24.08
N ALA A 185 3.45 3.20 23.86
CA ALA A 185 4.37 2.73 24.90
C ALA A 185 4.42 3.73 26.08
N ARG A 186 4.49 5.03 25.78
CA ARG A 186 4.49 6.09 26.79
C ARG A 186 3.17 6.20 27.54
N GLU A 187 2.03 6.12 26.84
CA GLU A 187 0.70 6.05 27.46
C GLU A 187 0.61 4.88 28.44
N THR A 188 1.06 3.70 28.02
CA THR A 188 1.04 2.50 28.85
C THR A 188 1.95 2.65 30.07
N PHE A 189 3.15 3.22 29.90
CA PHE A 189 4.07 3.50 31.00
C PHE A 189 3.43 4.43 32.05
N PHE A 190 2.83 5.55 31.63
CA PHE A 190 2.16 6.47 32.56
C PHE A 190 0.96 5.82 33.25
N ASN A 191 0.16 5.03 32.51
CA ASN A 191 -0.97 4.30 33.08
C ASN A 191 -0.51 3.30 34.14
N ASN A 192 0.59 2.58 33.92
CA ASN A 192 1.15 1.66 34.90
C ASN A 192 1.59 2.36 36.18
N VAL A 193 2.27 3.51 36.04
CA VAL A 193 2.69 4.32 37.18
C VAL A 193 1.48 4.84 37.98
N ASN A 194 0.43 5.30 37.28
CA ASN A 194 -0.74 5.91 37.92
C ASN A 194 -1.71 4.89 38.54
N THR A 195 -1.84 3.71 37.95
CA THR A 195 -2.80 2.68 38.39
C THR A 195 -2.17 1.54 39.18
N HIS A 196 -0.84 1.54 39.34
CA HIS A 196 -0.05 0.43 39.89
C HIS A 196 -0.34 -0.93 39.21
N ARG A 197 -0.79 -0.90 37.94
CA ARG A 197 -0.96 -2.09 37.11
C ARG A 197 0.29 -2.31 36.26
N ALA A 198 0.59 -3.56 35.93
CA ALA A 198 1.73 -3.92 35.09
C ALA A 198 1.22 -4.39 33.71
N VAL A 199 0.74 -3.45 32.90
CA VAL A 199 0.37 -3.74 31.49
C VAL A 199 1.62 -3.64 30.61
N ASP A 200 1.77 -4.54 29.65
CA ASP A 200 2.93 -4.50 28.74
C ASP A 200 2.85 -3.30 27.78
N GLN A 201 3.99 -2.63 27.60
CA GLN A 201 4.17 -1.51 26.66
C GLN A 201 4.16 -1.98 25.20
N TYR A 202 4.41 -3.27 24.98
CA TYR A 202 4.39 -3.93 23.68
C TYR A 202 3.13 -4.79 23.53
N LEU A 203 2.73 -4.99 22.29
CA LEU A 203 1.82 -6.06 21.93
C LEU A 203 2.64 -7.35 21.84
N VAL A 204 2.52 -8.22 22.85
CA VAL A 204 3.26 -9.48 22.90
C VAL A 204 2.38 -10.63 22.40
N LEU A 205 2.78 -11.26 21.30
CA LEU A 205 2.15 -12.47 20.79
C LEU A 205 2.95 -13.70 21.23
N ARG A 206 2.28 -14.62 21.93
CA ARG A 206 2.87 -15.88 22.40
C ARG A 206 2.34 -17.02 21.55
N VAL A 207 3.18 -17.62 20.72
CA VAL A 207 2.76 -18.57 19.68
C VAL A 207 3.50 -19.89 19.80
N ARG A 208 2.80 -21.00 19.60
CA ARG A 208 3.41 -22.33 19.43
C ARG A 208 3.71 -22.55 17.96
N ARG A 209 4.85 -23.18 17.64
CA ARG A 209 5.24 -23.44 16.25
C ARG A 209 4.25 -24.37 15.56
N GLU A 210 3.71 -25.33 16.31
CA GLU A 210 2.79 -26.35 15.82
C GLU A 210 1.37 -25.79 15.57
N CYS A 211 1.01 -24.68 16.23
CA CYS A 211 -0.33 -24.07 16.17
C CYS A 211 -0.25 -22.59 15.79
N MET A 212 0.69 -22.23 14.92
CA MET A 212 1.03 -20.83 14.65
C MET A 212 -0.15 -20.01 14.12
N VAL A 213 -0.93 -20.55 13.17
CA VAL A 213 -2.09 -19.85 12.59
C VAL A 213 -3.16 -19.60 13.64
N GLU A 214 -3.60 -20.66 14.34
CA GLU A 214 -4.64 -20.59 15.36
C GLU A 214 -4.26 -19.64 16.51
N ASP A 215 -3.06 -19.79 17.07
CA ASP A 215 -2.59 -18.96 18.19
C ASP A 215 -2.47 -17.49 17.79
N SER A 216 -2.03 -17.21 16.56
CA SER A 216 -1.86 -15.85 16.04
C SER A 216 -3.21 -15.18 15.81
N LEU A 217 -4.11 -15.83 15.07
CA LEU A 217 -5.41 -15.25 14.72
C LEU A 217 -6.29 -15.07 15.96
N ARG A 218 -6.23 -15.99 16.92
CA ARG A 218 -6.91 -15.84 18.22
C ARG A 218 -6.42 -14.60 18.99
N GLN A 219 -5.10 -14.43 19.15
CA GLN A 219 -4.57 -13.27 19.88
C GLN A 219 -4.81 -11.94 19.13
N ILE A 220 -4.74 -11.94 17.80
CA ILE A 220 -5.11 -10.77 17.01
C ILE A 220 -6.59 -10.45 17.20
N SER A 221 -7.46 -11.46 17.22
CA SER A 221 -8.90 -11.30 17.46
C SER A 221 -9.18 -10.68 18.83
N GLU A 222 -8.51 -11.16 19.88
CA GLU A 222 -8.64 -10.61 21.24
C GLU A 222 -8.26 -9.12 21.29
N VAL A 223 -7.15 -8.75 20.65
CA VAL A 223 -6.66 -7.36 20.64
C VAL A 223 -7.58 -6.45 19.85
N VAL A 224 -8.07 -6.91 18.69
CA VAL A 224 -8.97 -6.12 17.84
C VAL A 224 -10.36 -6.01 18.46
N GLY A 225 -10.86 -7.09 19.06
CA GLY A 225 -12.18 -7.15 19.70
C GLY A 225 -12.28 -6.40 21.03
N ALA A 226 -11.16 -6.23 21.76
CA ALA A 226 -11.13 -5.49 23.01
C ALA A 226 -11.39 -3.98 22.85
N GLY A 227 -11.35 -3.45 21.61
CA GLY A 227 -11.59 -2.04 21.30
C GLY A 227 -10.53 -1.08 21.85
N GLN A 228 -9.50 -1.61 22.51
CA GLN A 228 -8.33 -0.87 22.95
C GLN A 228 -7.39 -0.73 21.74
N GLU A 229 -6.81 0.45 21.53
CA GLU A 229 -5.84 0.69 20.43
C GLU A 229 -4.49 -0.02 20.67
N ASP A 230 -4.50 -1.16 21.34
CA ASP A 230 -3.34 -1.97 21.69
C ASP A 230 -2.68 -2.60 20.46
N ILE A 231 -3.43 -2.78 19.37
CA ILE A 231 -2.89 -3.17 18.06
C ILE A 231 -1.84 -2.17 17.52
N LYS A 232 -1.86 -0.92 18.02
CA LYS A 232 -0.89 0.13 17.67
C LYS A 232 0.37 0.13 18.56
N LYS A 233 0.46 -0.74 19.57
CA LYS A 233 1.70 -0.92 20.34
C LYS A 233 2.78 -1.55 19.45
N GLY A 234 4.04 -1.39 19.84
CA GLY A 234 5.12 -2.11 19.17
C GLY A 234 4.93 -3.63 19.33
N LEU A 235 5.03 -4.38 18.23
CA LEU A 235 4.84 -5.83 18.24
C LEU A 235 6.06 -6.55 18.83
N ARG A 236 5.86 -7.61 19.60
CA ARG A 236 6.91 -8.58 19.98
C ARG A 236 6.37 -9.99 19.86
N VAL A 237 7.16 -10.88 19.28
CA VAL A 237 6.78 -12.29 19.15
C VAL A 237 7.62 -13.16 20.09
N HIS A 238 6.97 -14.09 20.76
CA HIS A 238 7.61 -15.09 21.61
C HIS A 238 7.13 -16.49 21.24
N PHE A 239 8.05 -17.33 20.78
CA PHE A 239 7.78 -18.75 20.54
C PHE A 239 7.82 -19.52 21.86
N GLN A 240 6.76 -20.28 22.14
CA GLN A 240 6.66 -21.01 23.40
C GLN A 240 7.74 -22.10 23.49
N GLY A 241 8.48 -22.12 24.61
CA GLY A 241 9.55 -23.08 24.83
C GLY A 241 10.91 -22.65 24.26
N GLU A 242 11.00 -21.47 23.67
CA GLU A 242 12.25 -20.94 23.10
C GLU A 242 12.78 -19.75 23.88
N GLU A 243 14.09 -19.77 24.16
CA GLU A 243 14.79 -18.62 24.72
C GLU A 243 15.12 -17.63 23.60
N GLY A 244 14.49 -16.46 23.62
CA GLY A 244 14.74 -15.42 22.64
C GLY A 244 14.04 -14.11 22.99
N VAL A 245 14.78 -13.01 22.87
CA VAL A 245 14.21 -11.65 22.95
C VAL A 245 14.04 -11.13 21.53
N ASP A 246 12.81 -10.78 21.17
CA ASP A 246 12.52 -10.25 19.83
C ASP A 246 13.10 -8.84 19.65
N ALA A 247 14.24 -8.76 18.96
CA ALA A 247 14.81 -7.53 18.43
C ALA A 247 14.43 -7.28 16.95
N GLY A 248 13.40 -7.96 16.44
CA GLY A 248 12.87 -7.87 15.08
C GLY A 248 13.04 -9.17 14.27
N GLY A 249 13.96 -10.06 14.65
CA GLY A 249 14.19 -11.34 13.98
C GLY A 249 13.01 -12.29 14.09
N LEU A 250 12.55 -12.54 15.32
CA LEU A 250 11.42 -13.46 15.60
C LEU A 250 10.12 -12.92 14.99
N ARG A 251 9.91 -11.60 15.02
CA ARG A 251 8.78 -10.97 14.35
C ARG A 251 8.78 -11.24 12.84
N LYS A 252 9.92 -11.05 12.19
CA LYS A 252 10.04 -11.26 10.74
C LYS A 252 9.80 -12.72 10.39
N GLU A 253 10.41 -13.65 11.13
CA GLU A 253 10.19 -15.08 10.96
C GLU A 253 8.71 -15.44 11.12
N TRP A 254 8.08 -14.98 12.19
CA TRP A 254 6.66 -15.21 12.46
C TRP A 254 5.76 -14.75 11.31
N PHE A 255 5.96 -13.52 10.82
CA PHE A 255 5.20 -13.03 9.67
C PHE A 255 5.36 -13.91 8.43
N LEU A 256 6.60 -14.29 8.10
CA LEU A 256 6.90 -15.10 6.92
C LEU A 256 6.28 -16.48 7.00
N LEU A 257 6.42 -17.16 8.14
CA LEU A 257 5.86 -18.50 8.35
C LEU A 257 4.33 -18.45 8.37
N LEU A 258 3.75 -17.53 9.13
CA LEU A 258 2.29 -17.42 9.28
C LEU A 258 1.60 -17.15 7.95
N VAL A 259 2.16 -16.23 7.15
CA VAL A 259 1.60 -15.86 5.86
C VAL A 259 1.77 -16.97 4.85
N ARG A 260 2.91 -17.68 4.84
CA ARG A 260 3.10 -18.86 3.99
C ARG A 260 2.01 -19.91 4.26
N ASP A 261 1.73 -20.20 5.53
CA ASP A 261 0.75 -21.22 5.90
C ASP A 261 -0.70 -20.78 5.58
N ILE A 262 -1.05 -19.50 5.78
CA ILE A 262 -2.40 -18.97 5.45
C ILE A 262 -2.67 -18.96 3.94
N PHE A 263 -1.65 -18.61 3.14
CA PHE A 263 -1.78 -18.52 1.68
C PHE A 263 -1.51 -19.86 0.97
N ASP A 264 -1.17 -20.90 1.72
CA ASP A 264 -1.10 -22.26 1.20
C ASP A 264 -2.50 -22.72 0.78
N PRO A 265 -2.68 -23.27 -0.45
CA PRO A 265 -3.97 -23.75 -0.90
C PRO A 265 -4.62 -24.81 0.02
N ASN A 266 -3.82 -25.59 0.75
CA ASN A 266 -4.32 -26.58 1.71
C ASN A 266 -4.97 -25.94 2.95
N HIS A 267 -4.66 -24.68 3.25
CA HIS A 267 -5.37 -23.93 4.29
C HIS A 267 -6.79 -23.55 3.85
N GLY A 268 -7.04 -23.44 2.53
CA GLY A 268 -8.39 -23.29 1.99
C GLY A 268 -8.95 -21.86 1.95
N MET A 269 -8.21 -20.84 2.39
CA MET A 269 -8.60 -19.44 2.29
C MET A 269 -8.27 -18.80 0.94
N PHE A 270 -7.13 -19.18 0.35
CA PHE A 270 -6.64 -18.64 -0.90
C PHE A 270 -6.34 -19.78 -1.88
N VAL A 271 -6.41 -19.46 -3.17
CA VAL A 271 -5.99 -20.33 -4.27
C VAL A 271 -4.83 -19.67 -4.99
N TYR A 272 -3.86 -20.48 -5.39
CA TYR A 272 -2.76 -20.07 -6.25
C TYR A 272 -3.13 -20.38 -7.69
N ASP A 273 -2.95 -19.40 -8.58
CA ASP A 273 -3.09 -19.60 -10.01
C ASP A 273 -1.70 -19.76 -10.64
N GLU A 274 -1.47 -20.93 -11.25
CA GLU A 274 -0.17 -21.28 -11.85
C GLU A 274 0.19 -20.42 -13.06
N ASP A 275 -0.81 -19.92 -13.81
CA ASP A 275 -0.56 -19.13 -15.02
C ASP A 275 -0.12 -17.70 -14.68
N SER A 276 -0.76 -17.07 -13.69
CA SER A 276 -0.49 -15.70 -13.27
C SER A 276 0.49 -15.58 -12.10
N HIS A 277 0.77 -16.70 -11.42
CA HIS A 277 1.55 -16.76 -10.19
C HIS A 277 0.98 -15.92 -9.04
N PHE A 278 -0.31 -15.62 -9.05
CA PHE A 278 -0.99 -14.87 -8.00
C PHE A 278 -1.80 -15.77 -7.07
N CYS A 279 -1.84 -15.40 -5.80
CA CYS A 279 -2.81 -15.93 -4.85
C CYS A 279 -4.06 -15.04 -4.84
N TYR A 280 -5.24 -15.65 -4.87
CA TYR A 280 -6.51 -14.94 -4.73
C TYR A 280 -7.49 -15.68 -3.83
N PHE A 281 -8.56 -15.01 -3.40
CA PHE A 281 -9.55 -15.58 -2.49
C PHE A 281 -10.15 -16.87 -3.06
N ASN A 282 -10.24 -17.90 -2.22
CA ASN A 282 -10.90 -19.14 -2.60
C ASN A 282 -12.43 -18.95 -2.58
N PRO A 283 -13.14 -19.01 -3.74
CA PRO A 283 -14.58 -18.78 -3.80
C PRO A 283 -15.41 -19.86 -3.09
N ILE A 284 -14.80 -21.01 -2.78
CA ILE A 284 -15.46 -22.16 -2.15
C ILE A 284 -14.96 -22.41 -0.73
N SER A 285 -14.24 -21.44 -0.16
CA SER A 285 -13.70 -21.53 1.20
C SER A 285 -14.79 -21.80 2.24
N PHE A 286 -14.49 -22.67 3.20
CA PHE A 286 -15.33 -22.89 4.39
C PHE A 286 -15.03 -21.91 5.52
N GLU A 287 -13.99 -21.10 5.38
CA GLU A 287 -13.60 -20.13 6.40
C GLU A 287 -14.58 -18.97 6.48
N THR A 288 -14.76 -18.43 7.68
CA THR A 288 -15.74 -17.37 7.94
C THR A 288 -15.22 -16.00 7.52
N SER A 289 -16.14 -15.04 7.33
CA SER A 289 -15.78 -13.63 7.09
C SER A 289 -14.87 -13.07 8.19
N ASP A 290 -15.01 -13.52 9.43
CA ASP A 290 -14.18 -13.09 10.55
C ASP A 290 -12.72 -13.53 10.36
N GLN A 291 -12.47 -14.72 9.81
CA GLN A 291 -11.10 -15.16 9.51
C GLN A 291 -10.46 -14.28 8.43
N TYR A 292 -11.18 -13.95 7.36
CA TYR A 292 -10.69 -13.00 6.35
C TYR A 292 -10.43 -11.61 6.94
N TYR A 293 -11.26 -11.16 7.88
CA TYR A 293 -11.02 -9.92 8.61
C TYR A 293 -9.72 -9.97 9.41
N LEU A 294 -9.46 -11.07 10.13
CA LEU A 294 -8.22 -11.26 10.89
C LEU A 294 -6.98 -11.35 10.00
N VAL A 295 -7.07 -12.01 8.84
CA VAL A 295 -6.00 -12.00 7.83
C VAL A 295 -5.77 -10.57 7.32
N GLY A 296 -6.83 -9.80 7.07
CA GLY A 296 -6.71 -8.38 6.73
C GLY A 296 -6.01 -7.56 7.83
N ALA A 297 -6.35 -7.80 9.09
CA ALA A 297 -5.70 -7.17 10.24
C ALA A 297 -4.21 -7.58 10.35
N LEU A 298 -3.88 -8.84 10.08
CA LEU A 298 -2.50 -9.34 10.02
C LEU A 298 -1.69 -8.62 8.93
N LEU A 299 -2.24 -8.49 7.72
CA LEU A 299 -1.59 -7.75 6.62
C LEU A 299 -1.39 -6.27 7.01
N GLY A 300 -2.39 -5.66 7.65
CA GLY A 300 -2.28 -4.30 8.21
C GLY A 300 -1.18 -4.18 9.26
N LEU A 301 -1.04 -5.18 10.14
CA LEU A 301 -0.01 -5.25 11.16
C LEU A 301 1.39 -5.38 10.53
N ALA A 302 1.54 -6.15 9.44
CA ALA A 302 2.80 -6.24 8.70
C ALA A 302 3.21 -4.90 8.09
N ILE A 303 2.27 -4.18 7.47
CA ILE A 303 2.49 -2.83 6.93
C ILE A 303 2.88 -1.87 8.06
N TYR A 304 2.17 -1.90 9.18
CA TYR A 304 2.43 -1.06 10.35
C TYR A 304 3.80 -1.32 10.97
N ASN A 305 4.31 -2.55 10.87
CA ASN A 305 5.63 -2.96 11.36
C ASN A 305 6.72 -2.94 10.26
N SER A 306 6.44 -2.34 9.09
CA SER A 306 7.40 -2.23 7.99
C SER A 306 8.00 -3.57 7.56
N THR A 307 7.21 -4.64 7.67
CA THR A 307 7.63 -6.00 7.32
C THR A 307 7.11 -6.34 5.94
N ILE A 308 8.02 -6.66 5.03
CA ILE A 308 7.69 -7.10 3.67
C ILE A 308 7.26 -8.57 3.75
N LEU A 309 6.09 -8.86 3.20
CA LEU A 309 5.54 -10.21 3.06
C LEU A 309 5.74 -10.70 1.63
N ASP A 310 6.02 -11.99 1.48
CA ASP A 310 6.13 -12.64 0.18
C ASP A 310 4.76 -13.18 -0.26
N VAL A 311 3.86 -12.27 -0.59
CA VAL A 311 2.51 -12.60 -1.07
C VAL A 311 2.22 -11.82 -2.34
N ALA A 312 2.00 -12.56 -3.41
CA ALA A 312 1.61 -12.00 -4.70
C ALA A 312 0.08 -11.99 -4.81
N LEU A 313 -0.54 -10.88 -4.40
CA LEU A 313 -1.95 -10.62 -4.74
C LEU A 313 -2.04 -9.98 -6.13
N PRO A 314 -3.09 -10.26 -6.91
CA PRO A 314 -3.26 -9.62 -8.21
C PRO A 314 -3.54 -8.11 -8.03
N PRO A 315 -3.13 -7.23 -8.97
CA PRO A 315 -3.21 -5.78 -8.80
C PRO A 315 -4.62 -5.26 -8.47
N PHE A 316 -5.66 -5.88 -9.03
CA PHE A 316 -7.05 -5.49 -8.75
C PHE A 316 -7.47 -5.71 -7.29
N ALA A 317 -6.83 -6.62 -6.55
CA ALA A 317 -7.07 -6.81 -5.12
C ALA A 317 -6.72 -5.54 -4.33
N PHE A 318 -5.61 -4.88 -4.66
CA PHE A 318 -5.22 -3.61 -4.04
C PHE A 318 -6.19 -2.47 -4.42
N ARG A 319 -6.72 -2.47 -5.65
CA ARG A 319 -7.77 -1.52 -6.03
C ARG A 319 -9.02 -1.74 -5.19
N LYS A 320 -9.39 -2.99 -4.89
CA LYS A 320 -10.54 -3.33 -4.05
C LYS A 320 -10.34 -2.81 -2.63
N LEU A 321 -9.15 -3.00 -2.05
CA LEU A 321 -8.79 -2.43 -0.75
C LEU A 321 -8.90 -0.90 -0.74
N LEU A 322 -8.37 -0.22 -1.77
CA LEU A 322 -8.48 1.23 -1.91
C LEU A 322 -9.93 1.70 -2.12
N ALA A 323 -10.78 0.89 -2.76
CA ALA A 323 -12.20 1.16 -2.97
C ALA A 323 -13.06 0.88 -1.72
N SER A 324 -12.55 0.09 -0.76
CA SER A 324 -13.21 -0.19 0.52
C SER A 324 -12.69 0.66 1.70
N ALA A 325 -11.53 1.29 1.58
CA ALA A 325 -10.95 2.15 2.62
C ALA A 325 -11.95 3.22 3.16
N PRO A 326 -11.99 3.52 4.47
CA PRO A 326 -12.87 4.57 5.01
C PRO A 326 -12.65 5.93 4.32
N THR A 327 -13.72 6.71 4.13
CA THR A 327 -13.60 8.07 3.59
C THR A 327 -12.84 8.95 4.59
N SER A 328 -11.62 9.36 4.25
CA SER A 328 -10.90 10.33 5.06
C SER A 328 -11.71 11.62 5.16
N SER A 329 -11.78 12.23 6.34
CA SER A 329 -12.46 13.52 6.60
C SER A 329 -11.88 14.72 5.84
N THR A 330 -10.89 14.50 4.98
CA THR A 330 -10.28 15.51 4.13
C THR A 330 -11.04 15.50 2.80
N PRO A 331 -11.52 16.66 2.29
CA PRO A 331 -12.14 16.73 0.97
C PRO A 331 -11.10 16.31 -0.08
N SER A 332 -11.14 15.03 -0.45
CA SER A 332 -10.50 14.51 -1.64
C SER A 332 -11.23 15.12 -2.83
N THR A 333 -10.53 15.88 -3.67
CA THR A 333 -11.05 16.35 -4.96
C THR A 333 -11.18 15.21 -5.98
N LEU A 334 -10.80 13.99 -5.62
CA LEU A 334 -11.01 12.78 -6.40
C LEU A 334 -12.30 12.13 -5.90
N THR A 335 -13.36 12.20 -6.71
CA THR A 335 -14.56 11.38 -6.54
C THR A 335 -14.14 9.91 -6.55
N ARG A 336 -14.58 9.15 -5.55
CA ARG A 336 -14.32 7.71 -5.49
C ARG A 336 -15.06 7.07 -6.66
N ALA A 337 -14.34 6.68 -7.71
CA ALA A 337 -14.96 5.98 -8.83
C ALA A 337 -15.52 4.65 -8.31
N PRO A 338 -16.74 4.25 -8.71
CA PRO A 338 -17.23 2.91 -8.45
C PRO A 338 -16.24 1.90 -9.05
N MET A 339 -15.95 0.84 -8.31
CA MET A 339 -15.12 -0.25 -8.83
C MET A 339 -15.92 -0.97 -9.93
N SER A 340 -15.44 -0.86 -11.17
CA SER A 340 -15.88 -1.64 -12.31
C SER A 340 -14.82 -2.72 -12.57
N TYR A 341 -15.28 -3.93 -12.84
CA TYR A 341 -14.44 -5.06 -13.21
C TYR A 341 -14.45 -5.18 -14.73
N THR A 342 -13.30 -5.48 -15.31
CA THR A 342 -13.14 -5.62 -16.75
C THR A 342 -12.48 -6.95 -17.08
N LEU A 343 -12.64 -7.40 -18.33
CA LEU A 343 -11.94 -8.57 -18.85
C LEU A 343 -10.41 -8.45 -18.75
N SER A 344 -9.87 -7.21 -18.77
CA SER A 344 -8.45 -6.96 -18.53
C SER A 344 -8.04 -7.29 -17.09
N ASP A 345 -8.94 -7.09 -16.12
CA ASP A 345 -8.67 -7.40 -14.72
C ASP A 345 -8.68 -8.91 -14.50
N LEU A 346 -9.61 -9.61 -15.15
CA LEU A 346 -9.60 -11.06 -15.19
C LEU A 346 -8.33 -11.59 -15.86
N ALA A 347 -7.84 -10.95 -16.92
CA ALA A 347 -6.61 -11.36 -17.59
C ALA A 347 -5.36 -11.23 -16.70
N GLU A 348 -5.37 -10.37 -15.68
CA GLU A 348 -4.27 -10.28 -14.71
C GLU A 348 -4.21 -11.49 -13.77
N PHE A 349 -5.32 -12.18 -13.52
CA PHE A 349 -5.40 -13.31 -12.58
C PHE A 349 -5.68 -14.66 -13.24
N ARG A 350 -6.49 -14.71 -14.29
CA ARG A 350 -6.81 -15.92 -15.07
C ARG A 350 -6.59 -15.63 -16.56
N PRO A 351 -5.33 -15.51 -17.01
CA PRO A 351 -5.00 -15.09 -18.37
C PRO A 351 -5.58 -16.02 -19.44
N ALA A 352 -5.53 -17.34 -19.23
CA ALA A 352 -6.08 -18.33 -20.16
C ALA A 352 -7.60 -18.21 -20.31
N LEU A 353 -8.32 -18.09 -19.20
CA LEU A 353 -9.76 -17.88 -19.18
C LEU A 353 -10.15 -16.57 -19.87
N ALA A 354 -9.46 -15.48 -19.56
CA ALA A 354 -9.70 -14.20 -20.20
C ALA A 354 -9.38 -14.23 -21.70
N ALA A 355 -8.43 -15.05 -22.15
CA ALA A 355 -8.16 -15.27 -23.57
C ALA A 355 -9.31 -16.04 -24.24
N GLY A 356 -9.85 -17.07 -23.59
CA GLY A 356 -11.03 -17.79 -24.10
C GLY A 356 -12.28 -16.91 -24.23
N LEU A 357 -12.55 -16.07 -23.23
CA LEU A 357 -13.65 -15.10 -23.30
C LEU A 357 -13.43 -14.05 -24.39
N ARG A 358 -12.18 -13.63 -24.64
CA ARG A 358 -11.86 -12.76 -25.80
C ARG A 358 -12.13 -13.46 -27.12
N GLN A 359 -11.74 -14.72 -27.27
CA GLN A 359 -12.03 -15.51 -28.47
C GLN A 359 -13.54 -15.64 -28.72
N LEU A 360 -14.35 -15.81 -27.67
CA LEU A 360 -15.82 -15.80 -27.77
C LEU A 360 -16.36 -14.46 -28.32
N LEU A 361 -15.81 -13.34 -27.86
CA LEU A 361 -16.20 -12.00 -28.31
C LEU A 361 -15.76 -11.70 -29.74
N ASP A 362 -14.61 -12.20 -30.16
CA ASP A 362 -14.04 -11.94 -31.48
C ASP A 362 -14.47 -13.00 -32.53
N PHE A 363 -15.26 -13.99 -32.16
CA PHE A 363 -15.67 -15.05 -33.08
C PHE A 363 -16.65 -14.54 -34.16
N ASP A 364 -16.32 -14.79 -35.43
CA ASP A 364 -17.12 -14.35 -36.59
C ASP A 364 -18.22 -15.34 -36.99
N GLY A 365 -18.18 -16.58 -36.48
CA GLY A 365 -19.17 -17.62 -36.79
C GLY A 365 -20.42 -17.59 -35.89
N ASP A 366 -21.22 -18.64 -35.97
CA ASP A 366 -22.38 -18.85 -35.09
C ASP A 366 -21.90 -19.28 -33.69
N VAL A 367 -22.04 -18.37 -32.73
CA VAL A 367 -21.58 -18.58 -31.35
C VAL A 367 -22.36 -19.69 -30.66
N GLU A 368 -23.67 -19.79 -30.90
CA GLU A 368 -24.55 -20.72 -30.19
C GLU A 368 -24.19 -22.16 -30.55
N SER A 369 -24.07 -22.45 -31.84
CA SER A 369 -23.73 -23.80 -32.33
C SER A 369 -22.26 -24.18 -32.15
N THR A 370 -21.35 -23.21 -32.06
CA THR A 370 -19.91 -23.48 -31.92
C THR A 370 -19.50 -23.67 -30.46
N PHE A 371 -19.92 -22.77 -29.57
CA PHE A 371 -19.51 -22.78 -28.18
C PHE A 371 -20.46 -23.59 -27.28
N CYS A 372 -21.74 -23.69 -27.65
CA CYS A 372 -22.78 -24.42 -26.91
C CYS A 372 -22.73 -24.12 -25.40
N ARG A 373 -22.64 -22.83 -25.05
CA ARG A 373 -22.60 -22.34 -23.66
C ARG A 373 -23.94 -21.70 -23.31
N ASP A 374 -24.35 -21.91 -22.07
CA ASP A 374 -25.45 -21.18 -21.45
C ASP A 374 -24.89 -20.09 -20.50
N PHE A 375 -25.76 -19.23 -19.95
CA PHE A 375 -25.39 -18.18 -18.99
C PHE A 375 -25.08 -18.77 -17.60
N VAL A 376 -24.07 -19.65 -17.54
CA VAL A 376 -23.58 -20.32 -16.34
C VAL A 376 -22.04 -20.26 -16.28
N ALA A 377 -21.49 -20.10 -15.09
CA ALA A 377 -20.08 -20.28 -14.80
C ALA A 377 -19.82 -21.66 -14.21
N GLU A 378 -18.75 -22.32 -14.65
CA GLU A 378 -18.30 -23.59 -14.11
C GLU A 378 -17.33 -23.34 -12.96
N ILE A 379 -17.66 -23.84 -11.77
CA ILE A 379 -16.82 -23.74 -10.57
C ILE A 379 -16.49 -25.16 -10.10
N GLU A 380 -15.21 -25.47 -10.07
CA GLU A 380 -14.72 -26.71 -9.47
C GLU A 380 -14.86 -26.65 -7.94
N ARG A 381 -15.62 -27.59 -7.39
CA ARG A 381 -15.85 -27.82 -5.96
C ARG A 381 -15.49 -29.25 -5.61
N TYR A 382 -14.44 -29.45 -4.83
CA TYR A 382 -14.07 -30.76 -4.27
C TYR A 382 -13.92 -31.88 -5.33
N GLY A 383 -13.31 -31.55 -6.48
CA GLY A 383 -13.14 -32.49 -7.61
C GLY A 383 -14.40 -32.71 -8.45
N SER A 384 -15.47 -31.95 -8.20
CA SER A 384 -16.69 -31.94 -9.02
C SER A 384 -16.92 -30.56 -9.62
N VAL A 385 -17.26 -30.49 -10.91
CA VAL A 385 -17.61 -29.23 -11.56
C VAL A 385 -19.08 -28.92 -11.27
N THR A 386 -19.32 -27.76 -10.68
CA THR A 386 -20.67 -27.25 -10.39
C THR A 386 -20.95 -26.03 -11.25
N THR A 387 -22.16 -25.95 -11.83
CA THR A 387 -22.58 -24.81 -12.64
C THR A 387 -23.30 -23.78 -11.77
N VAL A 388 -22.90 -22.52 -11.86
CA VAL A 388 -23.53 -21.39 -11.17
C VAL A 388 -24.16 -20.46 -12.21
N PRO A 389 -25.48 -20.21 -12.17
CA PRO A 389 -26.13 -19.32 -13.13
C PRO A 389 -25.66 -17.87 -12.94
N LEU A 390 -25.29 -17.22 -14.05
CA LEU A 390 -24.82 -15.83 -14.09
C LEU A 390 -25.98 -14.82 -14.02
N CYS A 391 -27.17 -15.23 -14.45
CA CYS A 391 -28.40 -14.46 -14.40
C CYS A 391 -29.58 -15.36 -14.00
N PRO A 392 -30.75 -14.78 -13.64
CA PRO A 392 -31.96 -15.58 -13.40
C PRO A 392 -32.27 -16.45 -14.62
N ASN A 393 -32.50 -17.75 -14.40
CA ASN A 393 -32.74 -18.75 -15.45
C ASN A 393 -31.59 -18.88 -16.47
N GLY A 394 -30.35 -18.64 -16.03
CA GLY A 394 -29.15 -18.67 -16.87
C GLY A 394 -28.88 -20.05 -17.49
N GLU A 395 -29.24 -21.13 -16.81
CA GLU A 395 -29.13 -22.51 -17.33
C GLU A 395 -29.99 -22.81 -18.56
N ASN A 396 -30.97 -21.95 -18.89
CA ASN A 396 -31.84 -22.10 -20.06
C ASN A 396 -31.66 -20.95 -21.07
N LYS A 397 -30.63 -20.12 -20.90
CA LYS A 397 -30.31 -18.99 -21.78
C LYS A 397 -29.02 -19.30 -22.51
N ALA A 398 -29.12 -19.66 -23.78
CA ALA A 398 -27.96 -19.92 -24.63
C ALA A 398 -27.19 -18.62 -24.95
N VAL A 399 -25.87 -18.73 -25.07
CA VAL A 399 -24.99 -17.65 -25.52
C VAL A 399 -25.02 -17.59 -27.05
N THR A 400 -25.37 -16.42 -27.58
CA THR A 400 -25.51 -16.14 -29.02
C THR A 400 -24.65 -14.93 -29.41
N ASN A 401 -24.53 -14.66 -30.72
CA ASN A 401 -23.80 -13.49 -31.21
C ASN A 401 -24.35 -12.15 -30.67
N GLU A 402 -25.65 -12.08 -30.35
CA GLU A 402 -26.31 -10.87 -29.85
C GLU A 402 -26.04 -10.63 -28.35
N ASN A 403 -25.92 -11.69 -27.55
CA ASN A 403 -25.86 -11.59 -26.10
C ASN A 403 -24.47 -11.94 -25.50
N ARG A 404 -23.48 -12.33 -26.32
CA ARG A 404 -22.12 -12.68 -25.87
C ARG A 404 -21.41 -11.62 -25.04
N HIS A 405 -21.70 -10.33 -25.29
CA HIS A 405 -21.13 -9.24 -24.50
C HIS A 405 -21.70 -9.21 -23.08
N GLU A 406 -23.00 -9.44 -22.93
CA GLU A 406 -23.67 -9.55 -21.63
C GLU A 406 -23.14 -10.76 -20.86
N PHE A 407 -22.94 -11.90 -21.54
CA PHE A 407 -22.34 -13.08 -20.92
C PHE A 407 -20.96 -12.79 -20.32
N VAL A 408 -20.07 -12.14 -21.07
CA VAL A 408 -18.72 -11.81 -20.61
C VAL A 408 -18.70 -10.73 -19.52
N GLU A 409 -19.68 -9.83 -19.51
CA GLU A 409 -19.80 -8.81 -18.44
C GLU A 409 -20.28 -9.42 -17.11
N LEU A 410 -21.17 -10.43 -17.16
CA LEU A 410 -21.68 -11.11 -15.98
C LEU A 410 -20.74 -12.16 -15.40
N TYR A 411 -19.90 -12.76 -16.27
CA TYR A 411 -18.88 -13.73 -15.90
C TYR A 411 -17.74 -13.09 -15.10
#